data_AF-A0A4S1DUE4-F1
#
_entry.id   AF-A0A4S1DUE4-F1
#
_cell.length_a   1.000
_cell.length_b   1.000
_cell.length_c   1.000
_cell.angle_alpha   90.00
_cell.angle_beta   90.00
_cell.angle_gamma   90.00
#
_symmetry.space_group_name_H-M   'P 1'
#
loop_
_entity.id
_entity.type
_entity.pdbx_description
1 polymer ?
#
loop_
_entity_poly.entity_id
_entity_poly.type
_entity_poly.pdbx_seq_one_letter_code
_entity_poly.pdbx_strand_id
1 'polypeptide(L)'
;MKNNINVMNKIVCFSFFLVAFFSCKHHENEYHSITDKIEAESKDYHGTSISSEAYIGEIQTIEITEGDHTFLIPERKSQIKSYACTECHSKPLSQMKSKDLKKAHWDIKMDHANANTMNCVTCHNPDNMDDLKSLTGNEIDFNTSYNLCNQCHTKQFEDWKGGAHGKRIGGWAPPRASMTCVNCHDPHKPHFESRWPASFNTQKVKERE
;
A
#
# COMPACT_ATOMS: atom_id res chain seq x y z
N MET A 1 16.67 18.83 77.19
CA MET A 1 15.76 17.86 76.54
C MET A 1 14.72 18.48 75.59
N LYS A 2 14.12 19.65 75.88
CA LYS A 2 13.12 20.29 74.98
C LYS A 2 13.64 20.69 73.58
N ASN A 3 14.92 21.04 73.45
CA ASN A 3 15.48 21.52 72.17
C ASN A 3 15.64 20.39 71.12
N ASN A 4 15.99 19.18 71.55
CA ASN A 4 16.16 18.03 70.64
C ASN A 4 14.82 17.52 70.11
N ILE A 5 13.73 17.67 70.86
CA ILE A 5 12.37 17.30 70.43
C ILE A 5 11.88 18.27 69.33
N ASN A 6 12.16 19.57 69.47
CA ASN A 6 11.80 20.55 68.44
C ASN A 6 12.62 20.39 67.14
N VAL A 7 13.90 20.00 67.24
CA VAL A 7 14.73 19.70 66.07
C VAL A 7 14.25 18.42 65.38
N MET A 8 13.92 17.38 66.15
CA MET A 8 13.41 16.11 65.60
C MET A 8 12.03 16.29 64.95
N ASN A 9 11.12 17.08 65.53
CA ASN A 9 9.84 17.41 64.91
C ASN A 9 10.00 18.24 63.63
N LYS A 10 10.96 19.18 63.58
CA LYS A 10 11.26 19.92 62.34
C LYS A 10 11.80 19.02 61.24
N ILE A 11 12.69 18.08 61.59
CA ILE A 11 13.25 17.11 60.63
C ILE A 11 12.13 16.19 60.10
N VAL A 12 11.27 15.66 60.98
CA VAL A 12 10.14 14.81 60.58
C VAL A 12 9.13 15.56 59.73
N CYS A 13 8.79 16.81 60.07
CA CYS A 13 7.92 17.63 59.24
C CYS A 13 8.55 17.94 57.87
N PHE A 14 9.86 18.20 57.82
CA PHE A 14 10.57 18.47 56.56
C PHE A 14 10.67 17.23 55.67
N SER A 15 10.92 16.05 56.24
CA SER A 15 10.89 14.80 55.50
C SER A 15 9.48 14.40 55.06
N PHE A 16 8.44 14.67 55.85
CA PHE A 16 7.05 14.49 55.42
C PHE A 16 6.66 15.45 54.28
N PHE A 17 7.16 16.69 54.31
CA PHE A 17 6.96 17.69 53.24
C PHE A 17 7.70 17.31 51.96
N LEU A 18 8.93 16.78 52.07
CA LEU A 18 9.68 16.22 50.94
C LEU A 18 8.97 15.00 50.33
N VAL A 19 8.47 14.07 51.15
CA VAL A 19 7.73 12.90 50.67
C VAL A 19 6.42 13.33 49.99
N ALA A 20 5.74 14.37 50.48
CA ALA A 20 4.55 14.93 49.84
C ALA A 20 4.85 15.53 48.44
N PHE A 21 6.01 16.14 48.23
CA PHE A 21 6.41 16.62 46.89
C PHE A 21 6.85 15.50 45.94
N PHE A 22 7.40 14.40 46.44
CA PHE A 22 7.74 13.23 45.61
C PHE A 22 6.55 12.32 45.33
N SER A 23 5.49 12.37 46.15
CA SER A 23 4.31 11.49 46.03
C SER A 23 3.31 11.91 44.95
N CYS A 24 3.52 13.04 44.25
CA CYS A 24 2.67 13.51 43.15
C CYS A 24 3.34 13.42 41.77
N LYS A 25 4.10 12.34 41.50
CA LYS A 25 4.41 11.92 40.12
C LYS A 25 3.47 10.80 39.67
N HIS A 26 2.16 11.03 39.79
CA HIS A 26 1.19 10.22 39.05
C HIS A 26 1.09 10.82 37.64
N HIS A 27 1.85 10.28 36.68
CA HIS A 27 1.70 10.55 35.25
C HIS A 27 0.42 9.88 34.71
N GLU A 28 -0.73 10.16 35.31
CA GLU A 28 -2.00 9.50 34.94
C GLU A 28 -2.68 10.14 33.72
N ASN A 29 -2.10 11.17 33.10
CA ASN A 29 -2.72 11.88 31.96
C ASN A 29 -1.68 12.40 30.94
N GLU A 30 -0.69 11.60 30.52
CA GLU A 30 0.28 12.08 29.52
C GLU A 30 -0.30 12.21 28.10
N TYR A 31 -1.42 11.51 27.83
CA TYR A 31 -2.03 11.46 26.51
C TYR A 31 -3.53 11.74 26.59
N HIS A 32 -4.02 12.67 25.78
CA HIS A 32 -5.44 13.05 25.73
C HIS A 32 -6.25 12.13 24.80
N SER A 33 -5.59 11.36 23.93
CA SER A 33 -6.18 10.38 23.04
C SER A 33 -5.21 9.23 22.72
N ILE A 34 -5.75 8.14 22.16
CA ILE A 34 -4.94 7.02 21.65
C ILE A 34 -4.00 7.51 20.53
N THR A 35 -4.45 8.45 19.70
CA THR A 35 -3.63 9.04 18.64
C THR A 35 -2.45 9.82 19.19
N ASP A 36 -2.63 10.61 20.25
CA ASP A 36 -1.52 11.36 20.89
C ASP A 36 -0.49 10.40 21.48
N LYS A 37 -0.97 9.31 22.08
CA LYS A 37 -0.10 8.25 22.60
C LYS A 37 0.71 7.59 21.50
N ILE A 38 0.05 7.18 20.41
CA ILE A 38 0.74 6.56 19.26
C ILE A 38 1.76 7.53 18.69
N GLU A 39 1.42 8.81 18.50
CA GLU A 39 2.33 9.81 17.96
C GLU A 39 3.55 10.01 18.86
N ALA A 40 3.35 10.16 20.17
CA ALA A 40 4.43 10.34 21.11
C ALA A 40 5.35 9.12 21.20
N GLU A 41 4.78 7.91 21.33
CA GLU A 41 5.57 6.67 21.38
C GLU A 41 6.25 6.34 20.05
N SER A 42 5.74 6.85 18.93
CA SER A 42 6.36 6.65 17.60
C SER A 42 7.60 7.54 17.37
N LYS A 43 7.79 8.63 18.12
CA LYS A 43 8.93 9.55 17.94
C LYS A 43 10.29 8.89 18.20
N ASP A 44 10.33 7.97 19.15
CA ASP A 44 11.55 7.26 19.55
C ASP A 44 11.71 5.90 18.83
N TYR A 45 10.90 5.64 17.80
CA TYR A 45 11.02 4.40 17.03
C TYR A 45 12.25 4.44 16.11
N HIS A 46 13.25 3.61 16.39
CA HIS A 46 14.50 3.52 15.62
C HIS A 46 14.51 2.41 14.57
N GLY A 47 13.35 1.88 14.18
CA GLY A 47 13.27 0.79 13.20
C GLY A 47 13.50 -0.59 13.82
N THR A 48 13.95 -1.53 12.97
CA THR A 48 14.29 -2.90 13.37
C THR A 48 15.61 -3.32 12.72
N SER A 49 16.40 -4.16 13.40
CA SER A 49 17.57 -4.83 12.79
C SER A 49 17.17 -5.94 11.80
N ILE A 50 15.88 -6.29 11.85
CA ILE A 50 15.06 -6.92 10.83
C ILE A 50 15.29 -6.54 9.36
N SER A 51 15.58 -7.48 8.46
CA SER A 51 15.60 -7.19 7.02
C SER A 51 14.73 -8.18 6.23
N SER A 52 13.99 -7.67 5.25
CA SER A 52 13.16 -8.47 4.34
C SER A 52 13.85 -8.80 3.01
N GLU A 53 15.01 -8.19 2.70
CA GLU A 53 15.72 -8.35 1.42
C GLU A 53 15.94 -9.83 1.06
N ALA A 54 16.40 -10.63 2.02
CA ALA A 54 16.65 -12.06 1.81
C ALA A 54 15.39 -12.85 1.40
N TYR A 55 14.20 -12.32 1.70
CA TYR A 55 12.91 -12.97 1.43
C TYR A 55 12.19 -12.42 0.19
N ILE A 56 12.69 -11.34 -0.42
CA ILE A 56 12.17 -10.85 -1.71
C ILE A 56 12.44 -11.90 -2.82
N GLY A 57 13.50 -12.70 -2.66
CA GLY A 57 13.86 -13.77 -3.57
C GLY A 57 14.40 -13.24 -4.89
N GLU A 58 14.01 -13.88 -6.00
CA GLU A 58 14.49 -13.55 -7.35
C GLU A 58 13.56 -12.57 -8.09
N ILE A 59 12.60 -11.96 -7.38
CA ILE A 59 11.67 -11.02 -8.00
C ILE A 59 12.44 -9.74 -8.35
N GLN A 60 12.50 -9.44 -9.65
CA GLN A 60 13.01 -8.15 -10.11
C GLN A 60 12.08 -7.05 -9.58
N THR A 61 12.66 -6.12 -8.81
CA THR A 61 11.92 -5.01 -8.22
C THR A 61 12.51 -3.68 -8.66
N ILE A 62 11.68 -2.64 -8.58
CA ILE A 62 12.08 -1.25 -8.72
C ILE A 62 11.63 -0.49 -7.47
N GLU A 63 12.38 0.56 -7.13
CA GLU A 63 11.99 1.49 -6.07
C GLU A 63 11.06 2.56 -6.64
N ILE A 64 10.01 2.88 -5.89
CA ILE A 64 9.10 3.99 -6.19
C ILE A 64 8.92 4.88 -4.97
N THR A 65 8.58 6.14 -5.22
CA THR A 65 8.26 7.12 -4.18
C THR A 65 6.91 7.76 -4.50
N GLU A 66 5.96 7.64 -3.58
CA GLU A 66 4.61 8.21 -3.66
C GLU A 66 4.33 9.01 -2.39
N GLY A 67 4.37 10.35 -2.49
CA GLY A 67 4.35 11.23 -1.32
C GLY A 67 5.52 10.93 -0.37
N ASP A 68 5.20 10.68 0.90
CA ASP A 68 6.21 10.37 1.93
C ASP A 68 6.58 8.87 2.00
N HIS A 69 6.06 8.05 1.09
CA HIS A 69 6.29 6.61 1.08
C HIS A 69 7.26 6.20 -0.03
N THR A 70 8.38 5.60 0.36
CA THR A 70 9.32 4.95 -0.57
C THR A 70 9.37 3.46 -0.28
N PHE A 71 9.15 2.64 -1.31
CA PHE A 71 9.13 1.18 -1.19
C PHE A 71 9.33 0.48 -2.54
N LEU A 72 9.56 -0.83 -2.50
CA LEU A 72 9.81 -1.64 -3.68
C LEU A 72 8.50 -2.21 -4.26
N ILE A 73 8.43 -2.27 -5.59
CA ILE A 73 7.37 -2.97 -6.33
C ILE A 73 7.99 -3.92 -7.37
N PRO A 74 7.31 -4.99 -7.79
CA PRO A 74 7.76 -5.80 -8.91
C PRO A 74 7.88 -4.99 -10.19
N GLU A 75 8.95 -5.21 -10.94
CA GLU A 75 9.06 -4.74 -12.31
C GLU A 75 8.01 -5.45 -13.17
N ARG A 76 7.34 -4.70 -14.05
CA ARG A 76 6.21 -5.17 -14.85
C ARG A 76 6.56 -5.42 -16.31
N LYS A 77 7.36 -4.59 -16.97
CA LYS A 77 7.55 -4.65 -18.43
C LYS A 77 8.15 -5.97 -18.87
N SER A 78 9.16 -6.46 -18.17
CA SER A 78 9.79 -7.76 -18.45
C SER A 78 8.82 -8.95 -18.31
N GLN A 79 7.76 -8.78 -17.50
CA GLN A 79 6.73 -9.78 -17.24
C GLN A 79 5.60 -9.73 -18.28
N ILE A 80 5.66 -8.82 -19.27
CA ILE A 80 4.70 -8.75 -20.38
C ILE A 80 5.22 -9.64 -21.51
N LYS A 81 4.46 -10.70 -21.85
CA LYS A 81 4.88 -11.74 -22.80
C LYS A 81 5.34 -11.24 -24.18
N SER A 82 4.84 -10.08 -24.63
CA SER A 82 5.10 -9.55 -25.98
C SER A 82 5.40 -8.05 -25.95
N TYR A 83 6.22 -7.62 -24.99
CA TYR A 83 6.80 -6.28 -24.97
C TYR A 83 8.15 -6.30 -25.74
N ALA A 84 8.50 -5.30 -26.55
CA ALA A 84 7.79 -4.04 -26.81
C ALA A 84 6.58 -4.20 -27.75
N CYS A 85 5.50 -3.48 -27.44
CA CYS A 85 4.25 -3.48 -28.21
C CYS A 85 4.43 -2.85 -29.60
N THR A 86 5.32 -1.85 -29.69
CA THR A 86 5.63 -1.12 -30.94
C THR A 86 6.25 -1.99 -32.02
N GLU A 87 6.82 -3.16 -31.67
CA GLU A 87 7.30 -4.13 -32.67
C GLU A 87 6.18 -4.59 -33.62
N CYS A 88 4.96 -4.70 -33.11
CA CYS A 88 3.77 -4.95 -33.93
C CYS A 88 3.02 -3.65 -34.26
N HIS A 89 2.93 -2.71 -33.32
CA HIS A 89 2.24 -1.44 -33.46
C HIS A 89 3.08 -0.36 -34.14
N SER A 90 3.49 -0.62 -35.37
CA SER A 90 4.33 0.28 -36.18
C SER A 90 3.57 1.40 -36.91
N LYS A 91 2.24 1.42 -36.84
CA LYS A 91 1.36 2.38 -37.52
C LYS A 91 0.20 2.79 -36.61
N PRO A 92 -0.45 3.94 -36.85
CA PRO A 92 -1.64 4.34 -36.10
C PRO A 92 -2.72 3.26 -36.11
N LEU A 93 -3.38 3.04 -34.96
CA LEU A 93 -4.41 2.01 -34.81
C LEU A 93 -5.53 2.08 -35.87
N SER A 94 -5.89 3.28 -36.33
CA SER A 94 -6.89 3.47 -37.37
C SER A 94 -6.52 2.79 -38.70
N GLN A 95 -5.23 2.66 -38.99
CA GLN A 95 -4.69 2.06 -40.21
C GLN A 95 -4.45 0.56 -40.09
N MET A 96 -4.46 0.02 -38.86
CA MET A 96 -4.25 -1.41 -38.58
C MET A 96 -5.56 -2.19 -38.43
N LYS A 97 -6.72 -1.50 -38.42
CA LYS A 97 -8.04 -2.13 -38.37
C LYS A 97 -8.38 -2.78 -39.71
N SER A 98 -8.35 -4.11 -39.77
CA SER A 98 -8.88 -4.90 -40.88
C SER A 98 -10.09 -5.73 -40.43
N LYS A 99 -11.08 -5.92 -41.33
CA LYS A 99 -12.25 -6.78 -41.07
C LYS A 99 -11.92 -8.28 -41.20
N ASP A 100 -10.90 -8.61 -41.99
CA ASP A 100 -10.65 -9.99 -42.45
C ASP A 100 -9.54 -10.70 -41.66
N LEU A 101 -8.94 -10.04 -40.67
CA LEU A 101 -7.87 -10.59 -39.83
C LEU A 101 -8.32 -10.71 -38.38
N LYS A 102 -8.01 -11.85 -37.74
CA LYS A 102 -8.12 -11.97 -36.29
C LYS A 102 -7.16 -10.98 -35.63
N LYS A 103 -7.69 -10.11 -34.78
CA LYS A 103 -6.91 -9.15 -33.98
C LYS A 103 -5.98 -9.93 -33.04
N ALA A 104 -4.79 -9.42 -32.71
CA ALA A 104 -3.90 -10.06 -31.75
C ALA A 104 -4.51 -10.16 -30.33
N HIS A 105 -5.34 -9.17 -29.96
CA HIS A 105 -6.03 -9.08 -28.67
C HIS A 105 -7.50 -9.49 -28.75
N TRP A 106 -7.84 -10.48 -29.59
CA TRP A 106 -9.22 -10.88 -29.86
C TRP A 106 -9.92 -11.55 -28.66
N ASP A 107 -9.15 -12.05 -27.70
CA ASP A 107 -9.57 -12.74 -26.49
C ASP A 107 -9.72 -11.80 -25.28
N ILE A 108 -9.37 -10.52 -25.41
CA ILE A 108 -9.50 -9.53 -24.35
C ILE A 108 -10.88 -8.89 -24.41
N LYS A 109 -11.65 -9.02 -23.32
CA LYS A 109 -12.92 -8.33 -23.12
C LYS A 109 -12.77 -7.30 -22.00
N MET A 110 -13.14 -6.06 -22.29
CA MET A 110 -13.22 -5.01 -21.28
C MET A 110 -14.52 -5.17 -20.47
N ASP A 111 -14.38 -5.41 -19.18
CA ASP A 111 -15.45 -5.50 -18.18
C ASP A 111 -15.11 -4.56 -17.01
N HIS A 112 -14.85 -3.30 -17.36
CA HIS A 112 -14.48 -2.25 -16.43
C HIS A 112 -15.01 -0.90 -16.95
N ALA A 113 -15.98 -0.35 -16.21
CA ALA A 113 -16.84 0.76 -16.63
C ALA A 113 -17.66 0.47 -17.91
N ASN A 114 -18.60 1.35 -18.25
CA ASN A 114 -19.37 1.23 -19.50
C ASN A 114 -18.57 1.79 -20.69
N ALA A 115 -18.96 1.38 -21.90
CA ALA A 115 -18.27 1.77 -23.14
C ALA A 115 -18.28 3.27 -23.47
N ASN A 116 -19.17 4.05 -22.85
CA ASN A 116 -19.19 5.52 -22.99
C ASN A 116 -18.17 6.19 -22.06
N THR A 117 -17.77 5.51 -20.98
CA THR A 117 -16.82 6.03 -19.99
C THR A 117 -15.40 5.60 -20.32
N MET A 118 -15.18 4.33 -20.66
CA MET A 118 -13.85 3.78 -20.90
C MET A 118 -13.80 2.87 -22.11
N ASN A 119 -12.66 2.90 -22.80
CA ASN A 119 -12.27 1.96 -23.83
C ASN A 119 -10.75 1.70 -23.73
N CYS A 120 -10.20 0.93 -24.66
CA CYS A 120 -8.77 0.56 -24.65
C CYS A 120 -7.84 1.79 -24.58
N VAL A 121 -8.14 2.84 -25.35
CA VAL A 121 -7.29 4.05 -25.45
C VAL A 121 -7.56 5.07 -24.35
N THR A 122 -8.46 4.76 -23.41
CA THR A 122 -8.59 5.51 -22.16
C THR A 122 -7.37 5.29 -21.26
N CYS A 123 -6.80 4.08 -21.29
CA CYS A 123 -5.67 3.67 -20.46
C CYS A 123 -4.39 3.45 -21.27
N HIS A 124 -4.50 2.92 -22.49
CA HIS A 124 -3.37 2.73 -23.38
C HIS A 124 -3.13 3.96 -24.24
N ASN A 125 -1.86 4.32 -24.43
CA ASN A 125 -1.51 5.43 -25.30
C ASN A 125 -1.63 5.00 -26.77
N PRO A 126 -2.53 5.62 -27.58
CA PRO A 126 -2.72 5.26 -28.98
C PRO A 126 -1.53 5.64 -29.88
N ASP A 127 -0.72 6.61 -29.44
CA ASP A 127 0.39 7.17 -30.20
C ASP A 127 1.72 6.44 -29.90
N ASN A 128 1.81 5.80 -28.72
CA ASN A 128 2.93 4.96 -28.31
C ASN A 128 2.43 3.78 -27.46
N MET A 129 2.33 2.59 -28.06
CA MET A 129 1.78 1.40 -27.37
C MET A 129 2.70 0.80 -26.30
N ASP A 130 3.95 1.25 -26.23
CA ASP A 130 4.88 0.82 -25.18
C ASP A 130 4.60 1.50 -23.85
N ASP A 131 3.68 2.47 -23.83
CA ASP A 131 3.29 3.21 -22.64
C ASP A 131 1.76 3.29 -22.48
N LEU A 132 1.39 3.62 -21.25
CA LEU A 132 0.03 3.93 -20.84
C LEU A 132 -0.17 5.44 -20.88
N LYS A 133 -1.42 5.86 -20.73
CA LYS A 133 -1.81 7.27 -20.77
C LYS A 133 -2.80 7.60 -19.67
N SER A 134 -2.60 8.74 -19.01
CA SER A 134 -3.57 9.32 -18.08
C SER A 134 -4.80 9.89 -18.82
N LEU A 135 -5.87 10.15 -18.09
CA LEU A 135 -7.06 10.85 -18.59
C LEU A 135 -6.75 12.24 -19.14
N THR A 136 -5.69 12.89 -18.63
CA THR A 136 -5.20 14.19 -19.10
C THR A 136 -4.18 14.09 -20.24
N GLY A 137 -3.81 12.88 -20.67
CA GLY A 137 -2.88 12.66 -21.78
C GLY A 137 -1.41 12.53 -21.39
N ASN A 138 -1.07 12.48 -20.10
CA ASN A 138 0.31 12.26 -19.66
C ASN A 138 0.70 10.79 -19.85
N GLU A 139 1.93 10.56 -20.27
CA GLU A 139 2.50 9.22 -20.41
C GLU A 139 2.68 8.57 -19.03
N ILE A 140 2.37 7.28 -18.94
CA ILE A 140 2.53 6.46 -17.74
C ILE A 140 3.27 5.19 -18.13
N ASP A 141 4.39 4.93 -17.47
CA ASP A 141 5.16 3.71 -17.67
C ASP A 141 4.40 2.49 -17.12
N PHE A 142 4.42 1.36 -17.83
CA PHE A 142 3.79 0.10 -17.38
C PHE A 142 4.24 -0.38 -15.99
N ASN A 143 5.47 -0.08 -15.57
CA ASN A 143 5.96 -0.37 -14.22
C ASN A 143 5.21 0.42 -13.15
N THR A 144 4.69 1.59 -13.51
CA THR A 144 3.90 2.46 -12.64
C THR A 144 2.42 2.47 -12.99
N SER A 145 1.91 1.38 -13.59
CA SER A 145 0.53 1.29 -14.06
C SER A 145 -0.53 1.54 -12.98
N TYR A 146 -0.18 1.45 -11.70
CA TYR A 146 -1.05 1.83 -10.58
C TYR A 146 -1.49 3.30 -10.64
N ASN A 147 -0.72 4.17 -11.31
CA ASN A 147 -1.08 5.56 -11.56
C ASN A 147 -2.32 5.70 -12.44
N LEU A 148 -2.62 4.71 -13.30
CA LEU A 148 -3.91 4.69 -14.00
C LEU A 148 -5.08 4.52 -13.03
N CYS A 149 -4.93 3.57 -12.10
CA CYS A 149 -5.97 3.20 -11.15
C CYS A 149 -6.27 4.35 -10.19
N ASN A 150 -5.23 5.04 -9.70
CA ASN A 150 -5.35 6.15 -8.77
C ASN A 150 -6.22 7.31 -9.28
N GLN A 151 -6.33 7.49 -10.60
CA GLN A 151 -7.15 8.57 -11.19
C GLN A 151 -8.64 8.47 -10.81
N CYS A 152 -9.13 7.28 -10.45
CA CYS A 152 -10.51 7.07 -10.02
C CYS A 152 -10.61 6.31 -8.68
N HIS A 153 -9.68 5.40 -8.40
CA HIS A 153 -9.65 4.55 -7.20
C HIS A 153 -8.69 5.12 -6.14
N THR A 154 -8.84 6.41 -5.85
CA THR A 154 -7.96 7.15 -4.92
C THR A 154 -7.90 6.51 -3.54
N LYS A 155 -9.04 6.09 -2.98
CA LYS A 155 -9.08 5.43 -1.67
C LYS A 155 -8.24 4.15 -1.63
N GLN A 156 -8.41 3.28 -2.63
CA GLN A 156 -7.65 2.04 -2.71
C GLN A 156 -6.17 2.30 -2.94
N PHE A 157 -5.84 3.32 -3.73
CA PHE A 157 -4.47 3.76 -3.92
C PHE A 157 -3.84 4.27 -2.61
N GLU A 158 -4.53 5.10 -1.84
CA GLU A 158 -4.04 5.60 -0.54
C GLU A 158 -3.84 4.44 0.46
N ASP A 159 -4.79 3.50 0.52
CA ASP A 159 -4.66 2.30 1.35
C ASP A 159 -3.47 1.43 0.90
N TRP A 160 -3.24 1.30 -0.42
CA TRP A 160 -2.10 0.55 -0.97
C TRP A 160 -0.78 1.27 -0.69
N LYS A 161 -0.70 2.57 -0.94
CA LYS A 161 0.45 3.42 -0.66
C LYS A 161 0.86 3.34 0.81
N GLY A 162 -0.11 3.44 1.73
CA GLY A 162 0.10 3.27 3.17
C GLY A 162 0.36 1.82 3.61
N GLY A 163 0.08 0.83 2.76
CA GLY A 163 0.34 -0.60 3.02
C GLY A 163 -0.73 -1.33 3.79
N ALA A 164 -1.93 -0.76 3.88
CA ALA A 164 -3.15 -1.41 4.35
C ALA A 164 -3.82 -2.25 3.25
N HIS A 165 -3.50 -1.98 1.98
CA HIS A 165 -3.99 -2.72 0.82
C HIS A 165 -2.83 -3.34 0.02
N GLY A 166 -3.14 -4.42 -0.70
CA GLY A 166 -2.17 -5.18 -1.49
C GLY A 166 -1.45 -6.26 -0.68
N LYS A 167 -0.60 -7.03 -1.36
CA LYS A 167 0.16 -8.13 -0.78
C LYS A 167 1.64 -7.76 -0.67
N ARG A 168 2.18 -7.78 0.56
CA ARG A 168 3.62 -7.65 0.80
C ARG A 168 4.39 -8.86 0.27
N ILE A 169 5.61 -8.62 -0.18
CA ILE A 169 6.55 -9.59 -0.72
C ILE A 169 7.68 -9.77 0.28
N GLY A 170 8.08 -11.02 0.53
CA GLY A 170 9.13 -11.38 1.47
C GLY A 170 8.72 -11.30 2.94
N GLY A 171 8.34 -10.12 3.43
CA GLY A 171 8.03 -9.93 4.85
C GLY A 171 7.47 -8.56 5.20
N TRP A 172 7.50 -8.25 6.50
CA TRP A 172 7.02 -6.98 7.07
C TRP A 172 8.15 -6.07 7.56
N ALA A 173 9.39 -6.57 7.59
CA ALA A 173 10.57 -5.76 7.90
C ALA A 173 10.96 -4.90 6.68
N PRO A 174 11.73 -3.81 6.86
CA PRO A 174 12.30 -3.05 5.76
C PRO A 174 13.22 -3.91 4.87
N PRO A 175 13.36 -3.57 3.57
CA PRO A 175 12.55 -2.64 2.81
C PRO A 175 11.19 -3.29 2.58
N ARG A 176 10.17 -2.44 2.58
CA ARG A 176 8.86 -2.88 2.17
C ARG A 176 8.92 -3.20 0.68
N ALA A 177 8.54 -4.42 0.31
CA ALA A 177 8.23 -4.79 -1.06
C ALA A 177 6.74 -5.15 -1.17
N SER A 178 6.04 -4.63 -2.18
CA SER A 178 4.60 -4.81 -2.31
C SER A 178 4.20 -5.09 -3.75
N MET A 179 3.31 -6.06 -3.93
CA MET A 179 2.61 -6.24 -5.20
C MET A 179 1.81 -4.98 -5.56
N THR A 180 1.75 -4.66 -6.84
CA THR A 180 0.96 -3.56 -7.40
C THR A 180 -0.48 -4.01 -7.68
N CYS A 181 -1.36 -3.07 -8.06
CA CYS A 181 -2.76 -3.33 -8.39
C CYS A 181 -2.90 -4.47 -9.40
N VAL A 182 -2.12 -4.44 -10.49
CA VAL A 182 -2.22 -5.39 -11.61
C VAL A 182 -1.58 -6.76 -11.34
N ASN A 183 -0.86 -6.91 -10.23
CA ASN A 183 -0.37 -8.23 -9.80
C ASN A 183 -1.49 -9.07 -9.16
N CYS A 184 -2.59 -8.43 -8.73
CA CYS A 184 -3.72 -9.09 -8.09
C CYS A 184 -5.02 -8.93 -8.89
N HIS A 185 -5.23 -7.77 -9.52
CA HIS A 185 -6.39 -7.45 -10.32
C HIS A 185 -6.09 -7.57 -11.81
N ASP A 186 -7.00 -8.15 -12.58
CA ASP A 186 -6.99 -8.04 -14.04
C ASP A 186 -7.38 -6.60 -14.41
N PRO A 187 -6.53 -5.80 -15.08
CA PRO A 187 -6.88 -4.41 -15.43
C PRO A 187 -8.10 -4.29 -16.35
N HIS A 188 -8.46 -5.35 -17.09
CA HIS A 188 -9.64 -5.37 -17.96
C HIS A 188 -10.89 -5.91 -17.25
N LYS A 189 -10.72 -6.58 -16.11
CA LYS A 189 -11.80 -7.02 -15.22
C LYS A 189 -11.35 -6.98 -13.75
N PRO A 190 -11.20 -5.78 -13.14
CA PRO A 190 -10.55 -5.67 -11.84
C PRO A 190 -11.37 -6.26 -10.69
N HIS A 191 -12.69 -6.39 -10.84
CA HIS A 191 -13.56 -6.88 -9.79
C HIS A 191 -13.30 -8.36 -9.48
N PHE A 192 -13.10 -8.68 -8.20
CA PHE A 192 -13.12 -10.07 -7.75
C PHE A 192 -14.55 -10.56 -7.59
N GLU A 193 -14.87 -11.66 -8.25
CA GLU A 193 -16.16 -12.33 -8.07
C GLU A 193 -16.38 -12.71 -6.60
N SER A 194 -17.62 -12.54 -6.15
CA SER A 194 -18.01 -13.00 -4.82
C SER A 194 -17.79 -14.50 -4.71
N ARG A 195 -16.98 -14.90 -3.73
CA ARG A 195 -16.70 -16.31 -3.44
C ARG A 195 -16.80 -16.57 -1.95
N TRP A 196 -17.13 -17.81 -1.62
CA TRP A 196 -17.05 -18.25 -0.23
C TRP A 196 -15.59 -18.22 0.25
N PRO A 197 -15.36 -17.92 1.55
CA PRO A 197 -14.04 -18.05 2.14
C PRO A 197 -13.48 -19.45 1.88
N ALA A 198 -12.18 -19.54 1.60
CA ALA A 198 -11.53 -20.82 1.36
C ALA A 198 -11.63 -21.78 2.57
N SER A 199 -11.78 -21.22 3.78
CA SER A 199 -12.08 -21.96 4.99
C SER A 199 -13.35 -21.42 5.63
N PHE A 200 -14.31 -22.30 5.91
CA PHE A 200 -15.45 -21.96 6.75
C PHE A 200 -15.02 -21.81 8.20
N ASN A 201 -15.71 -20.96 8.96
CA ASN A 201 -15.54 -20.96 10.41
C ASN A 201 -16.09 -22.28 11.00
N THR A 202 -15.67 -22.60 12.22
CA THR A 202 -16.04 -23.84 12.91
C THR A 202 -17.56 -24.06 13.00
N GLN A 203 -18.35 -23.00 13.08
CA GLN A 203 -19.81 -23.09 13.10
C GLN A 203 -20.39 -23.47 11.73
N LYS A 204 -19.90 -22.86 10.65
CA LYS A 204 -20.34 -23.13 9.27
C LYS A 204 -19.90 -24.49 8.75
N VAL A 205 -18.81 -25.06 9.30
CA VAL A 205 -18.44 -26.45 9.05
C VAL A 205 -19.51 -27.39 9.62
N LYS A 206 -19.89 -27.21 10.90
CA LYS A 206 -20.92 -28.04 11.56
C LYS A 206 -22.31 -27.94 10.93
N GLU A 207 -22.70 -26.76 10.46
CA GLU A 207 -24.00 -26.55 9.79
C GLU A 207 -24.12 -27.23 8.42
N ARG A 208 -23.01 -27.76 7.89
CA ARG A 208 -22.93 -28.40 6.57
C ARG A 208 -22.72 -29.91 6.63
N GLU A 209 -22.52 -30.47 7.82
CA GLU A 209 -22.52 -31.92 8.11
C GLU A 209 -23.95 -32.43 8.31
#